data_AF-A0A523NK15-F1
#
_entry.id   AF-A0A523NK15-F1
#
_cell.length_a   1.000
_cell.length_b   1.000
_cell.length_c   1.000
_cell.angle_alpha   90.00
_cell.angle_beta   90.00
_cell.angle_gamma   90.00
#
_symmetry.space_group_name_H-M   'P 1'
#
loop_
_entity.id
_entity.type
_entity.pdbx_description
1 polymer ?
#
loop_
_entity_poly.entity_id
_entity_poly.type
_entity_poly.pdbx_seq_one_letter_code
_entity_poly.pdbx_strand_id
1 'polypeptide(L)'
;MEEILGLDENIDSFDVSVEWRFFDRHRLNVGYFDLSRDATTAISGTINIGDTIFFSDVLKTEFKWSTVAAAYTWSFLQTNKYEFGLSLGAHNNHIKV
;
A
#
# COMPACT_ATOMS: atom_id res chain seq x y z
N MET A 1 -4.83 13.27 -20.70
CA MET A 1 -5.67 12.27 -21.41
C MET A 1 -6.31 11.37 -20.36
N GLU A 2 -6.90 11.96 -19.32
CA GLU A 2 -7.47 11.26 -18.14
C GLU A 2 -9.00 11.33 -18.10
N GLU A 3 -9.61 11.93 -19.12
CA GLU A 3 -11.03 12.30 -19.12
C GLU A 3 -11.93 11.34 -19.93
N ILE A 4 -11.41 10.19 -20.37
CA ILE A 4 -12.19 9.23 -21.21
C ILE A 4 -12.84 8.12 -20.37
N LEU A 5 -12.51 7.98 -19.09
CA LEU A 5 -13.03 6.85 -18.29
C LEU A 5 -13.89 7.22 -17.08
N GLY A 6 -14.12 8.49 -16.75
CA GLY A 6 -15.08 8.87 -15.69
C GLY A 6 -14.91 8.07 -14.39
N LEU A 7 -13.66 7.68 -14.06
CA LEU A 7 -13.37 6.98 -12.82
C LEU A 7 -13.38 8.02 -11.71
N ASP A 8 -14.44 7.99 -10.89
CA ASP A 8 -14.40 8.58 -9.55
C ASP A 8 -13.48 7.68 -8.71
N GLU A 9 -12.16 7.88 -8.84
CA GLU A 9 -11.16 7.14 -8.08
C GLU A 9 -10.92 7.82 -6.73
N ASN A 10 -11.40 7.20 -5.66
CA ASN A 10 -11.13 7.65 -4.31
C ASN A 10 -9.99 6.78 -3.75
N ILE A 11 -8.87 7.42 -3.40
CA ILE A 11 -7.68 6.78 -2.84
C ILE A 11 -7.47 7.33 -1.43
N ASP A 12 -7.72 6.49 -0.43
CA ASP A 12 -7.45 6.79 0.97
C ASP A 12 -6.23 5.99 1.44
N SER A 13 -5.31 6.64 2.15
CA SER A 13 -4.11 6.00 2.68
C SER A 13 -3.81 6.46 4.10
N PHE A 14 -3.27 5.54 4.90
CA PHE A 14 -2.87 5.80 6.27
C PHE A 14 -1.54 5.10 6.59
N ASP A 15 -0.64 5.82 7.23
CA ASP A 15 0.68 5.34 7.64
C ASP A 15 0.93 5.73 9.09
N VAL A 16 1.34 4.75 9.90
CA VAL A 16 1.84 4.98 11.24
C VAL A 16 3.08 4.13 11.49
N SER A 17 4.10 4.76 12.06
CA SER A 17 5.31 4.05 12.47
C SER A 17 5.81 4.47 13.84
N VAL A 18 6.45 3.53 14.52
CA VAL A 18 7.06 3.70 15.83
C VAL A 18 8.51 3.26 15.74
N GLU A 19 9.43 4.15 16.16
CA GLU A 19 10.84 3.83 16.33
C GLU A 19 11.17 3.78 17.83
N TRP A 20 11.82 2.70 18.26
CA TRP A 20 12.34 2.54 19.61
C TRP A 20 13.84 2.32 19.58
N ARG A 21 14.59 3.27 20.14
CA ARG A 21 16.02 3.12 20.44
C ARG A 21 16.17 2.66 21.89
N PHE A 22 16.51 1.39 22.07
CA PHE A 22 16.66 0.77 23.40
C PHE A 22 18.11 0.71 23.88
N PHE A 23 19.07 0.80 22.95
CA PHE A 23 20.49 1.08 23.24
C PHE A 23 21.01 2.08 22.22
N ASP A 24 22.12 2.76 22.51
CA ASP A 24 22.70 3.80 21.63
C ASP A 24 22.79 3.34 20.16
N ARG A 25 23.22 2.09 19.96
CA ARG A 25 23.45 1.49 18.64
C ARG A 25 22.32 0.59 18.13
N HIS A 26 21.24 0.41 18.87
CA HIS A 26 20.19 -0.55 18.52
C HIS A 26 18.83 0.12 18.45
N ARG A 27 18.20 0.00 17.27
CA ARG A 27 16.88 0.55 16.99
C ARG A 27 15.96 -0.53 16.46
N LEU A 28 14.71 -0.47 16.90
CA LEU A 28 13.62 -1.24 16.34
C LEU A 28 12.61 -0.26 15.74
N ASN A 29 12.26 -0.45 14.49
CA ASN A 29 11.21 0.28 13.81
C ASN A 29 10.06 -0.69 13.50
N VAL A 30 8.83 -0.30 13.80
CA VAL A 30 7.63 -1.04 13.45
C VAL A 30 6.67 -0.07 12.79
N GLY A 31 6.20 -0.41 11.59
CA GLY A 31 5.30 0.41 10.79
C GLY A 31 4.08 -0.38 10.35
N TYR A 32 2.97 0.33 10.23
CA TYR A 32 1.74 -0.15 9.62
C TYR A 32 1.32 0.86 8.55
N PHE A 33 1.06 0.34 7.36
CA PHE A 33 0.59 1.11 6.22
C PHE A 33 -0.68 0.46 5.68
N ASP A 34 -1.70 1.27 5.40
CA ASP A 34 -2.89 0.84 4.68
C ASP A 34 -3.23 1.78 3.53
N LEU A 35 -3.83 1.16 2.51
CA LEU A 35 -4.26 1.78 1.29
C LEU A 35 -5.62 1.17 0.90
N SER A 36 -6.63 2.02 0.85
CA SER A 36 -7.96 1.68 0.35
C SER A 36 -8.18 2.41 -0.97
N ARG A 37 -8.38 1.66 -2.05
CA ARG A 37 -8.70 2.21 -3.36
C ARG A 37 -10.06 1.69 -3.81
N ASP A 38 -11.01 2.60 -3.91
CA ASP A 38 -12.32 2.31 -4.47
C ASP A 38 -12.30 2.75 -5.94
N ALA A 39 -12.29 1.76 -6.84
CA ALA A 39 -12.39 2.00 -8.28
C ALA A 39 -13.78 1.58 -8.75
N THR A 40 -14.67 2.55 -8.94
CA THR A 40 -15.94 2.30 -9.63
C THR A 40 -15.70 2.38 -11.12
N THR A 41 -15.53 1.23 -11.78
CA THR A 41 -15.44 1.18 -13.24
C THR A 41 -16.82 0.86 -13.81
N ALA A 42 -17.53 1.89 -14.27
CA ALA A 42 -18.71 1.70 -15.12
C ALA A 42 -18.23 1.32 -16.52
N ILE A 43 -18.15 0.01 -16.84
CA ILE A 43 -17.91 -0.41 -18.23
C ILE A 43 -19.15 -0.04 -19.04
N SER A 44 -19.14 1.15 -19.63
CA SER A 44 -20.16 1.62 -20.57
C SER A 44 -19.90 1.04 -21.96
N GLY A 45 -19.81 -0.28 -22.04
CA GLY A 45 -19.45 -0.98 -23.27
C GLY A 45 -20.15 -2.32 -23.37
N THR A 46 -20.92 -2.50 -24.45
CA THR A 46 -21.50 -3.79 -24.83
C THR A 46 -20.37 -4.73 -25.24
N ILE A 47 -20.08 -5.73 -24.40
CA ILE A 47 -19.13 -6.79 -24.74
C ILE A 47 -19.91 -7.88 -25.48
N ASN A 48 -19.73 -7.97 -26.81
CA ASN A 48 -20.27 -9.07 -27.62
C ASN A 48 -19.28 -10.24 -27.57
N ILE A 49 -19.64 -11.31 -26.85
CA ILE A 49 -18.93 -12.59 -26.90
C ILE A 49 -19.85 -13.59 -27.60
N GLY A 50 -19.58 -13.87 -28.88
CA GLY A 50 -20.46 -14.68 -29.72
C GLY A 50 -21.78 -13.96 -30.03
N ASP A 51 -22.91 -14.67 -29.97
CA ASP A 51 -24.26 -14.18 -30.31
C ASP A 51 -25.04 -13.61 -29.09
N THR A 52 -24.36 -13.42 -27.95
CA THR A 52 -25.00 -12.98 -26.69
C THR A 52 -24.57 -11.57 -26.33
N ILE A 53 -25.56 -10.67 -26.20
CA ILE A 53 -25.39 -9.28 -25.77
C ILE A 53 -25.43 -9.25 -24.24
N PHE A 54 -24.32 -8.92 -23.59
CA PHE A 54 -24.26 -8.69 -22.14
C PHE A 54 -24.48 -7.20 -21.85
N PHE A 55 -25.47 -6.89 -20.99
CA PHE A 55 -25.74 -5.52 -20.55
C PHE A 55 -24.72 -5.07 -19.50
N SER A 56 -24.40 -3.78 -19.51
CA SER A 56 -23.41 -3.11 -18.67
C SER A 56 -23.60 -3.43 -17.19
N ASP A 57 -22.67 -4.17 -16.61
CA ASP A 57 -22.59 -4.36 -15.18
C ASP A 57 -21.61 -3.34 -14.60
N VAL A 58 -22.05 -2.59 -13.58
CA VAL A 58 -21.18 -1.65 -12.87
C VAL A 58 -20.22 -2.49 -12.03
N LEU A 59 -18.98 -2.64 -12.50
CA LEU A 59 -17.94 -3.30 -11.75
C LEU A 59 -17.43 -2.36 -10.66
N LYS A 60 -17.94 -2.55 -9.45
CA LYS A 60 -17.35 -1.97 -8.23
C LYS A 60 -16.19 -2.86 -7.81
N THR A 61 -14.98 -2.37 -7.99
CA THR A 61 -13.77 -3.04 -7.53
C THR A 61 -13.25 -2.29 -6.31
N GLU A 62 -13.41 -2.88 -5.13
CA GLU A 62 -12.78 -2.39 -3.90
C GLU A 62 -11.44 -3.11 -3.74
N PHE A 63 -10.34 -2.38 -3.71
CA PHE A 63 -9.01 -2.95 -3.44
C PHE A 63 -8.49 -2.42 -2.10
N LYS A 64 -8.32 -3.33 -1.13
CA LYS A 64 -7.80 -3.00 0.20
C LYS A 64 -6.47 -3.69 0.43
N TRP A 65 -5.42 -2.89 0.60
CA TRP A 65 -4.08 -3.37 0.90
C TRP A 65 -3.62 -2.83 2.25
N SER A 66 -3.14 -3.74 3.11
CA SER A 66 -2.45 -3.38 4.35
C SER A 66 -1.11 -4.11 4.44
N THR A 67 -0.12 -3.46 5.02
CA THR A 67 1.18 -4.05 5.30
C THR A 67 1.66 -3.67 6.69
N VAL A 68 2.22 -4.65 7.38
CA VAL A 68 2.95 -4.42 8.63
C VAL A 68 4.41 -4.71 8.35
N ALA A 69 5.28 -3.78 8.71
CA ALA A 69 6.71 -3.93 8.60
C ALA A 69 7.37 -3.80 9.97
N ALA A 70 8.40 -4.62 10.20
CA ALA A 70 9.27 -4.47 11.35
C ALA A 70 10.72 -4.54 10.86
N ALA A 71 11.54 -3.59 11.30
CA ALA A 71 12.95 -3.50 10.96
C ALA A 71 13.79 -3.28 12.20
N TYR A 72 14.78 -4.13 12.39
CA TYR A 72 15.83 -3.94 13.37
C TYR A 72 17.04 -3.27 12.70
N THR A 73 17.55 -2.21 13.30
CA THR A 73 18.72 -1.50 12.82
C THR A 73 19.82 -1.53 13.87
N TRP A 74 21.01 -1.96 13.45
CA TRP A 74 22.21 -1.89 14.25
C TRP A 74 23.19 -0.87 13.66
N SER A 75 23.53 0.14 14.46
CA SER A 75 24.43 1.23 14.09
C SER A 75 25.87 0.89 14.48
N PHE A 76 26.69 0.53 13.50
CA PHE A 76 28.10 0.20 13.73
C PHE A 76 28.97 1.46 13.90
N LEU A 77 28.58 2.59 13.29
CA LEU A 77 29.22 3.88 13.46
C LEU A 77 28.19 4.92 13.91
N GLN A 78 28.43 5.53 15.08
CA GLN A 78 27.56 6.55 15.64
C GLN A 78 28.42 7.69 16.19
N THR A 79 28.31 8.86 15.56
CA THR A 79 28.97 10.11 15.95
C THR A 79 27.88 11.18 16.14
N ASN A 80 28.18 12.28 16.85
CA ASN A 80 27.25 13.41 17.04
C ASN A 80 26.71 14.04 15.74
N LYS A 81 27.30 13.75 14.57
CA LYS A 81 26.87 14.29 13.27
C LYS A 81 26.37 13.24 12.29
N TYR A 82 26.76 11.97 12.45
CA TYR A 82 26.52 10.91 11.47
C TYR A 82 26.30 9.58 12.16
N GLU A 83 25.33 8.81 11.66
CA GLU A 83 25.07 7.46 12.09
C GLU A 83 24.98 6.56 10.85
N PHE A 84 25.77 5.48 10.84
CA PHE A 84 25.70 4.43 9.84
C PHE A 84 25.35 3.12 10.52
N GLY A 85 24.38 2.42 9.94
CA GLY A 85 23.89 1.16 10.44
C GLY A 85 23.44 0.23 9.34
N LEU A 86 23.29 -1.03 9.71
CA LEU A 86 22.66 -2.05 8.90
C LEU A 86 21.28 -2.33 9.46
N SER A 87 20.29 -2.34 8.58
CA SER A 87 18.91 -2.64 8.92
C SER A 87 18.54 -4.01 8.34
N LEU A 88 17.92 -4.83 9.16
CA LEU A 88 17.30 -6.10 8.77
C LEU A 88 15.82 -5.99 9.10
N GLY A 89 14.97 -6.13 8.09
CA GLY A 89 13.53 -6.01 8.27
C GLY A 89 12.77 -7.11 7.56
N ALA A 90 11.54 -7.32 8.02
CA ALA A 90 10.54 -8.15 7.40
C ALA A 90 9.27 -7.32 7.22
N HIS A 91 8.59 -7.53 6.10
CA HIS A 91 7.29 -6.95 5.84
C HIS A 91 6.30 -8.08 5.53
N ASN A 92 5.09 -7.97 6.07
CA ASN A 92 4.00 -8.89 5.77
C ASN A 92 2.91 -8.12 5.03
N ASN A 93 2.70 -8.50 3.77
CA ASN A 93 1.71 -7.87 2.90
C ASN A 93 0.42 -8.70 2.96
N HIS A 94 -0.70 -8.06 3.29
CA HIS A 94 -2.00 -8.68 3.25
C HIS A 94 -2.90 -7.93 2.26
N ILE A 95 -3.24 -8.63 1.17
CA ILE A 95 -4.14 -8.14 0.13
C ILE A 95 -5.52 -8.72 0.43
N LYS A 96 -6.52 -7.85 0.60
CA LYS A 96 -7.92 -8.25 0.69
C LYS A 96 -8.57 -7.90 -0.65
N VAL A 97 -8.95 -8.94 -1.39
CA VAL A 97 -9.77 -8.89 -2.62
C VAL A 97 -11.22 -9.09 -2.23
#